data_AF-A0A9D6WKY9-F1
#
_entry.id   AF-A0A9D6WKY9-F1
#
_cell.length_a   1.000
_cell.length_b   1.000
_cell.length_c   1.000
_cell.angle_alpha   90.00
_cell.angle_beta   90.00
_cell.angle_gamma   90.00
#
_symmetry.space_group_name_H-M   'P 1'
#
loop_
_entity.id
_entity.type
_entity.pdbx_description
1 polymer ?
#
loop_
_entity_poly.entity_id
_entity_poly.type
_entity_poly.pdbx_seq_one_letter_code
_entity_poly.pdbx_strand_id
1 'polypeptide(L)'
;MAMNFIYYFILIIFAILSWGFVEPSASLPGIRSLNQIIYFQTLYPTVWYTVTITVLFAWYVWILHRIKAGFLTSKNVWYLIMGTTVILVWAYPALSNDIFNYIATAKVTFLYRENPYIVMPIDIPNDASFTSLHAANKVALYGPVWIALTAIPHV
;
A
#
# COMPACT_ATOMS: atom_id res chain seq x y z
N MET A 1 9.49 22.50 -16.56
CA MET A 1 8.76 22.94 -15.35
C MET A 1 7.30 22.51 -15.40
N ALA A 2 6.53 22.88 -16.45
CA ALA A 2 5.12 22.46 -16.65
C ALA A 2 4.88 20.94 -16.55
N MET A 3 5.73 20.12 -17.19
CA MET A 3 5.59 18.65 -17.15
C MET A 3 5.65 18.07 -15.73
N ASN A 4 6.53 18.58 -14.87
CA ASN A 4 6.64 18.04 -13.50
C ASN A 4 5.37 18.28 -12.68
N PHE A 5 4.60 19.34 -12.97
CA PHE A 5 3.31 19.56 -12.31
C PHE A 5 2.29 18.49 -12.68
N ILE A 6 2.23 18.08 -13.95
CA ILE A 6 1.35 17.01 -14.41
C ILE A 6 1.71 15.69 -13.72
N TYR A 7 3.02 15.38 -13.62
CA TYR A 7 3.51 14.22 -12.89
C TYR A 7 3.03 14.20 -11.44
N TYR A 8 3.29 15.28 -10.69
CA TYR A 8 2.88 15.36 -9.28
C TYR A 8 1.36 15.36 -9.13
N PHE A 9 0.62 15.98 -10.05
CA PHE A 9 -0.84 15.93 -10.06
C PHE A 9 -1.38 14.50 -10.22
N ILE A 10 -0.78 13.71 -11.13
CA ILE A 10 -1.10 12.29 -11.29
C ILE A 10 -0.80 11.51 -10.00
N LEU A 11 0.33 11.77 -9.34
CA LEU A 11 0.65 11.13 -8.06
C LEU A 11 -0.33 11.50 -6.94
N ILE A 12 -0.78 12.75 -6.89
CA ILE A 12 -1.78 13.21 -5.91
C ILE A 12 -3.12 12.51 -6.16
N ILE A 13 -3.57 12.48 -7.43
CA ILE A 13 -4.75 11.71 -7.82
C ILE A 13 -4.58 10.25 -7.41
N PHE A 14 -3.40 9.69 -7.65
CA PHE A 14 -3.13 8.30 -7.30
C PHE A 14 -3.22 8.05 -5.79
N ALA A 15 -2.60 8.91 -5.00
CA ALA A 15 -2.67 8.85 -3.54
C ALA A 15 -4.13 8.94 -3.06
N ILE A 16 -4.93 9.88 -3.55
CA ILE A 16 -6.34 10.01 -3.17
C ILE A 16 -7.15 8.76 -3.55
N LEU A 17 -6.99 8.27 -4.78
CA LEU A 17 -7.76 7.12 -5.26
C LEU A 17 -7.37 5.81 -4.56
N SER A 18 -6.12 5.68 -4.11
CA SER A 18 -5.67 4.52 -3.32
C SER A 18 -6.48 4.34 -2.04
N TRP A 19 -6.99 5.42 -1.42
CA TRP A 19 -7.85 5.34 -0.24
C TRP A 19 -9.22 4.71 -0.51
N GLY A 20 -9.64 4.62 -1.77
CA GLY A 20 -10.86 3.89 -2.10
C GLY A 20 -10.72 2.37 -1.91
N PHE A 21 -9.51 1.83 -1.72
CA PHE A 21 -9.27 0.41 -1.40
C PHE A 21 -9.32 0.08 0.10
N VAL A 22 -9.55 1.07 0.98
CA VAL A 22 -9.84 0.80 2.40
C VAL A 22 -11.07 -0.12 2.52
N GLU A 23 -11.26 -0.87 3.58
CA GLU A 23 -12.51 -1.64 3.72
C GLU A 23 -13.72 -0.70 3.89
N PRO A 24 -14.90 -1.02 3.31
CA PRO A 24 -16.09 -0.19 3.45
C PRO A 24 -16.49 0.09 4.92
N SER A 25 -16.29 -0.89 5.80
CA SER A 25 -16.52 -0.81 7.25
C SER A 25 -15.60 0.18 7.96
N ALA A 26 -14.37 0.36 7.46
CA ALA A 26 -13.35 1.25 8.01
C ALA A 26 -13.18 2.56 7.22
N SER A 27 -14.00 2.77 6.20
CA SER A 27 -13.89 3.92 5.29
C SER A 27 -14.34 5.24 5.94
N LEU A 28 -13.59 6.32 5.69
CA LEU A 28 -13.99 7.66 6.10
C LEU A 28 -15.27 8.09 5.35
N PRO A 29 -16.18 8.84 5.99
CA PRO A 29 -17.45 9.25 5.37
C PRO A 29 -17.29 9.92 3.99
N GLY A 30 -16.24 10.72 3.81
CA GLY A 30 -15.95 11.42 2.55
C GLY A 30 -15.47 10.53 1.40
N ILE A 31 -15.05 9.30 1.67
CA ILE A 31 -14.47 8.38 0.66
C ILE A 31 -15.41 7.19 0.38
N ARG A 32 -16.51 7.06 1.13
CA ARG A 32 -17.42 5.90 1.07
C ARG A 32 -18.01 5.65 -0.33
N SER A 33 -18.33 6.69 -1.09
CA SER A 33 -18.83 6.54 -2.46
C SER A 33 -17.74 6.01 -3.41
N LEU A 34 -16.51 6.49 -3.28
CA LEU A 34 -15.37 5.97 -4.03
C LEU A 34 -15.11 4.50 -3.68
N ASN A 35 -15.19 4.18 -2.39
CA ASN A 35 -15.00 2.84 -1.87
C ASN A 35 -15.98 1.83 -2.47
N GLN A 36 -17.27 2.18 -2.52
CA GLN A 36 -18.29 1.33 -3.13
C GLN A 36 -18.00 1.07 -4.61
N ILE A 37 -17.57 2.09 -5.37
CA ILE A 37 -17.23 1.91 -6.79
C ILE A 37 -16.04 0.97 -6.93
N ILE A 38 -14.96 1.22 -6.19
CA ILE A 38 -13.73 0.41 -6.27
C ILE A 38 -13.97 -1.03 -5.83
N TYR A 39 -14.73 -1.24 -4.74
CA TYR A 39 -14.94 -2.57 -4.17
C TYR A 39 -15.93 -3.42 -4.99
N PHE A 40 -17.01 -2.81 -5.49
CA PHE A 40 -18.08 -3.56 -6.18
C PHE A 40 -17.94 -3.59 -7.70
N GLN A 41 -17.09 -2.76 -8.30
CA GLN A 41 -16.96 -2.67 -9.76
C GLN A 41 -15.50 -2.77 -10.19
N THR A 42 -15.00 -3.99 -10.32
CA THR A 42 -13.58 -4.32 -10.59
C THR A 42 -12.99 -3.70 -11.87
N LEU A 43 -13.82 -3.38 -12.86
CA LEU A 43 -13.37 -2.77 -14.12
C LEU A 43 -12.73 -1.39 -13.91
N TYR A 44 -13.35 -0.52 -13.10
CA TYR A 44 -12.87 0.85 -12.88
C TYR A 44 -11.49 0.94 -12.22
N PRO A 45 -11.23 0.28 -11.06
CA PRO A 45 -9.90 0.31 -10.47
C PRO A 45 -8.87 -0.37 -11.38
N THR A 46 -9.24 -1.40 -12.14
CA THR A 46 -8.33 -2.05 -13.10
C THR A 46 -7.89 -1.08 -14.20
N VAL A 47 -8.84 -0.40 -14.84
CA VAL A 47 -8.55 0.56 -15.92
C VAL A 47 -7.72 1.72 -15.37
N TRP A 48 -8.13 2.30 -14.24
CA TRP A 48 -7.42 3.41 -13.62
C TRP A 48 -5.99 3.05 -13.23
N TYR A 49 -5.78 1.89 -12.59
CA TYR A 49 -4.46 1.42 -12.19
C TYR A 49 -3.57 1.16 -13.42
N THR A 50 -4.11 0.48 -14.44
CA THR A 50 -3.40 0.18 -15.69
C THR A 50 -2.97 1.46 -16.40
N VAL A 51 -3.87 2.44 -16.54
CA VAL A 51 -3.54 3.74 -17.15
C VAL A 51 -2.48 4.46 -16.32
N THR A 52 -2.63 4.50 -15.00
CA THR A 52 -1.69 5.20 -14.11
C THR A 52 -0.29 4.61 -14.19
N ILE A 53 -0.15 3.28 -14.09
CA ILE A 53 1.15 2.60 -14.22
C ILE A 53 1.75 2.82 -15.62
N THR A 54 0.94 2.74 -16.68
CA THR A 54 1.40 2.99 -18.05
C THR A 54 1.96 4.40 -18.20
N VAL A 55 1.25 5.42 -17.68
CA VAL A 55 1.70 6.82 -17.72
C VAL A 55 2.95 7.03 -16.88
N LEU A 56 3.03 6.45 -15.67
CA LEU A 56 4.23 6.54 -14.84
C LEU A 56 5.44 5.89 -15.50
N PHE A 57 5.25 4.77 -16.18
CA PHE A 57 6.33 4.10 -16.91
C PHE A 57 6.79 4.91 -18.13
N ALA A 58 5.86 5.48 -18.88
CA ALA A 58 6.18 6.43 -19.94
C ALA A 58 6.96 7.65 -19.40
N TRP A 59 6.57 8.13 -18.21
CA TRP A 59 7.26 9.22 -17.53
C TRP A 59 8.69 8.85 -17.13
N TYR A 60 8.89 7.64 -16.60
CA TYR A 60 10.21 7.10 -16.29
C TYR A 60 11.10 7.06 -17.53
N VAL A 61 10.61 6.47 -18.63
CA VAL A 61 11.34 6.43 -19.91
C VAL A 61 11.67 7.84 -20.39
N TRP A 62 10.73 8.78 -20.30
CA TRP A 62 10.96 10.17 -20.68
C TRP A 62 12.06 10.83 -19.82
N ILE A 63 12.04 10.65 -18.50
CA ILE A 63 13.10 11.17 -17.60
C ILE A 63 14.46 10.64 -18.02
N LEU A 64 14.60 9.34 -18.30
CA LEU A 64 15.86 8.74 -18.76
C LEU A 64 16.38 9.39 -20.05
N HIS A 65 15.49 9.62 -21.02
CA HIS A 65 15.87 10.31 -22.26
C HIS A 65 16.36 11.74 -21.99
N ARG A 66 15.72 12.47 -21.07
CA ARG A 66 16.11 13.84 -20.71
C ARG A 66 17.42 13.90 -19.93
N ILE A 67 17.72 12.91 -19.10
CA ILE A 67 19.02 12.75 -18.44
C ILE A 67 20.10 12.51 -19.50
N LYS A 68 19.88 11.55 -20.42
CA LYS A 68 20.84 11.25 -21.49
C LYS A 68 21.13 12.45 -22.39
N ALA A 69 20.12 13.27 -22.67
CA ALA A 69 20.25 14.50 -23.44
C ALA A 69 20.84 15.69 -22.64
N GLY A 70 21.24 15.49 -21.38
CA GLY A 70 21.86 16.53 -20.54
C GLY A 70 20.90 17.60 -20.01
N PHE A 71 19.59 17.43 -20.19
CA PHE A 71 18.58 18.40 -19.74
C PHE A 71 18.21 18.24 -18.25
N LEU A 72 18.54 17.10 -17.63
CA LEU A 72 18.29 16.83 -16.22
C LEU A 72 19.59 16.49 -15.52
N THR A 73 19.85 17.16 -14.40
CA THR A 73 20.99 16.90 -13.52
C THR A 73 20.57 15.96 -12.39
N SER A 74 21.55 15.39 -11.67
CA SER A 74 21.29 14.55 -10.49
C SER A 74 20.48 15.28 -9.41
N LYS A 75 20.68 16.59 -9.27
CA LYS A 75 19.91 17.43 -8.34
C LYS A 75 18.41 17.44 -8.69
N ASN A 76 18.07 17.51 -9.97
CA ASN A 76 16.69 17.48 -10.43
C ASN A 76 16.03 16.12 -10.16
N VAL A 77 16.79 15.03 -10.32
CA VAL A 77 16.31 13.67 -10.00
C VAL A 77 16.02 13.54 -8.51
N TRP A 78 16.88 14.06 -7.64
CA TRP A 78 16.62 14.07 -6.20
C TRP A 78 15.36 14.86 -5.83
N TYR A 79 15.09 16.00 -6.47
CA TYR A 79 13.83 16.71 -6.25
C TYR A 79 12.61 15.89 -6.68
N LEU A 80 12.71 15.15 -7.79
CA LEU A 80 11.63 14.24 -8.21
C LEU A 80 11.43 13.13 -7.19
N ILE A 81 12.49 12.48 -6.73
CA ILE A 81 12.42 11.41 -5.71
C ILE A 81 11.75 11.95 -4.43
N MET A 82 12.26 13.06 -3.88
CA MET A 82 11.73 13.62 -2.64
C MET A 82 10.27 14.07 -2.80
N GLY A 83 9.93 14.72 -3.92
CA GLY A 83 8.55 15.11 -4.21
C GLY A 83 7.62 13.90 -4.31
N THR A 84 8.05 12.85 -5.00
CA THR A 84 7.31 11.57 -5.09
C THR A 84 7.13 10.93 -3.73
N THR A 85 8.17 10.84 -2.91
CA THR A 85 8.10 10.27 -1.55
C THR A 85 7.15 11.07 -0.66
N VAL A 86 7.24 12.41 -0.66
CA VAL A 86 6.38 13.29 0.14
C VAL A 86 4.91 13.14 -0.25
N ILE A 87 4.59 12.92 -1.53
CA ILE A 87 3.21 12.70 -1.98
C ILE A 87 2.75 11.28 -1.61
N LEU A 88 3.55 10.26 -1.95
CA LEU A 88 3.14 8.86 -1.84
C LEU A 88 3.16 8.32 -0.40
N VAL A 89 3.81 8.98 0.56
CA VAL A 89 3.70 8.61 1.99
C VAL A 89 2.26 8.69 2.50
N TRP A 90 1.42 9.50 1.86
CA TRP A 90 -0.01 9.64 2.16
C TRP A 90 -0.90 8.69 1.36
N ALA A 91 -0.33 7.90 0.45
CA ALA A 91 -1.09 6.89 -0.27
C ALA A 91 -1.41 5.70 0.64
N TYR A 92 -2.63 5.20 0.55
CA TYR A 92 -3.01 3.95 1.21
C TYR A 92 -2.29 2.79 0.52
N PRO A 93 -1.72 1.81 1.26
CA PRO A 93 -1.05 0.64 0.69
C PRO A 93 -2.07 -0.36 0.09
N ALA A 94 -2.81 0.12 -0.91
CA ALA A 94 -3.81 -0.64 -1.64
C ALA A 94 -3.21 -1.96 -2.15
N LEU A 95 -3.99 -3.04 -2.07
CA LEU A 95 -3.62 -4.39 -2.50
C LEU A 95 -2.52 -5.06 -1.65
N SER A 96 -1.89 -4.35 -0.70
CA SER A 96 -0.86 -4.91 0.19
C SER A 96 -1.48 -5.46 1.48
N ASN A 97 -2.63 -6.13 1.38
CA ASN A 97 -3.37 -6.67 2.53
C ASN A 97 -2.55 -7.67 3.36
N ASP A 98 -1.56 -8.31 2.72
CA ASP A 98 -0.65 -9.24 3.40
C ASP A 98 0.21 -8.58 4.47
N ILE A 99 0.48 -7.28 4.38
CA ILE A 99 1.19 -6.54 5.45
C ILE A 99 0.40 -6.63 6.76
N PHE A 100 -0.92 -6.47 6.70
CA PHE A 100 -1.78 -6.60 7.89
C PHE A 100 -1.82 -8.05 8.40
N ASN A 101 -1.81 -9.04 7.50
CA ASN A 101 -1.70 -10.45 7.89
C ASN A 101 -0.36 -10.75 8.59
N TYR A 102 0.75 -10.14 8.16
CA TYR A 102 2.06 -10.29 8.82
C TYR A 102 2.07 -9.66 10.21
N ILE A 103 1.50 -8.45 10.34
CA ILE A 103 1.34 -7.79 11.64
C ILE A 103 0.50 -8.67 12.57
N ALA A 104 -0.60 -9.22 12.08
CA ALA A 104 -1.45 -10.10 12.88
C ALA A 104 -0.74 -11.37 13.35
N THR A 105 -0.01 -12.01 12.44
CA THR A 105 0.79 -13.21 12.77
C THR A 105 1.89 -12.89 13.81
N ALA A 106 2.53 -11.72 13.70
CA ALA A 106 3.48 -11.25 14.70
C ALA A 106 2.81 -11.00 16.05
N LYS A 107 1.61 -10.40 16.08
CA LYS A 107 0.85 -10.19 17.32
C LYS A 107 0.49 -11.51 18.01
N VAL A 108 0.04 -12.53 17.27
CA VAL A 108 -0.22 -13.87 17.83
C VAL A 108 1.01 -14.36 18.63
N THR A 109 2.20 -14.22 18.05
CA THR A 109 3.46 -14.70 18.66
C THR A 109 3.96 -13.80 19.79
N PHE A 110 4.09 -12.50 19.55
CA PHE A 110 4.83 -11.60 20.44
C PHE A 110 3.97 -10.86 21.44
N LEU A 111 2.71 -10.55 21.07
CA LEU A 111 1.76 -9.90 21.97
C LEU A 111 0.97 -10.94 22.78
N TYR A 112 0.38 -11.92 22.10
CA TYR A 112 -0.49 -12.92 22.72
C TYR A 112 0.27 -14.15 23.23
N ARG A 113 1.55 -14.30 22.87
CA ARG A 113 2.41 -15.42 23.30
C ARG A 113 1.90 -16.80 22.87
N GLU A 114 1.13 -16.83 21.79
CA GLU A 114 0.58 -18.03 21.18
C GLU A 114 1.43 -18.53 20.02
N ASN A 115 1.30 -19.80 19.66
CA ASN A 115 1.99 -20.35 18.50
C ASN A 115 1.20 -20.03 17.21
N PRO A 116 1.72 -19.18 16.30
CA PRO A 116 0.99 -18.77 15.10
C PRO A 116 0.83 -19.90 14.08
N TYR A 117 1.51 -21.05 14.25
CA TYR A 117 1.34 -22.25 13.43
C TYR A 117 0.17 -23.14 13.88
N ILE A 118 -0.45 -22.81 15.02
CA ILE A 118 -1.55 -23.56 15.62
C ILE A 118 -2.76 -22.65 15.81
N VAL A 119 -2.54 -21.43 16.32
CA VAL A 119 -3.57 -20.45 16.64
C VAL A 119 -3.71 -19.47 15.48
N MET A 120 -4.94 -19.31 14.96
CA MET A 120 -5.23 -18.32 13.94
C MET A 120 -5.52 -16.96 14.61
N PRO A 121 -5.24 -15.82 13.94
CA PRO A 121 -5.60 -14.51 14.47
C PRO A 121 -7.08 -14.40 14.86
N ILE A 122 -8.01 -14.98 14.09
CA ILE A 122 -9.45 -14.92 14.37
C ILE A 122 -9.85 -15.66 15.67
N ASP A 123 -9.03 -16.59 16.16
CA ASP A 123 -9.31 -17.35 17.38
C ASP A 123 -9.03 -16.51 18.64
N ILE A 124 -8.31 -15.38 18.50
CA ILE A 124 -7.98 -14.49 19.61
C ILE A 124 -9.16 -13.54 19.86
N PRO A 125 -9.83 -13.64 21.02
CA PRO A 125 -11.02 -12.84 21.29
C PRO A 125 -10.67 -11.36 21.52
N ASN A 126 -11.59 -10.48 21.15
CA ASN A 126 -11.57 -9.04 21.45
C ASN A 126 -10.43 -8.22 20.84
N ASP A 127 -9.73 -8.72 19.81
CA ASP A 127 -8.79 -7.90 19.03
C ASP A 127 -9.47 -7.30 17.79
N ALA A 128 -9.87 -6.04 17.90
CA ALA A 128 -10.52 -5.30 16.81
C ALA A 128 -9.63 -5.13 15.56
N SER A 129 -8.32 -5.35 15.65
CA SER A 129 -7.47 -5.29 14.46
C SER A 129 -7.62 -6.51 13.55
N PHE A 130 -8.18 -7.62 14.07
CA PHE A 130 -8.35 -8.86 13.32
C PHE A 130 -9.65 -8.90 12.51
N THR A 131 -10.60 -7.99 12.78
CA THR A 131 -11.87 -7.92 12.05
C THR A 131 -11.73 -7.34 10.63
N SER A 132 -10.63 -6.65 10.35
CA SER A 132 -10.33 -6.03 9.05
C SER A 132 -9.22 -6.75 8.26
N LEU A 133 -8.94 -8.00 8.65
CA LEU A 133 -7.98 -8.84 7.95
C LEU A 133 -8.69 -9.72 6.92
N HIS A 134 -8.17 -9.72 5.71
CA HIS A 134 -8.66 -10.57 4.64
C HIS A 134 -8.38 -12.07 4.87
N ALA A 135 -7.43 -12.41 5.76
CA ALA A 135 -7.02 -13.79 6.05
C ALA A 135 -6.87 -14.08 7.55
N ALA A 136 -7.74 -13.52 8.39
CA ALA A 136 -7.71 -13.75 9.85
C ALA A 136 -7.86 -15.24 10.24
N ASN A 137 -8.50 -16.03 9.37
CA ASN A 137 -8.79 -17.45 9.56
C ASN A 137 -7.68 -18.38 9.02
N LYS A 138 -6.43 -17.94 9.05
CA LYS A 138 -5.28 -18.74 8.62
C LYS A 138 -4.17 -18.70 9.68
N VAL A 139 -3.51 -19.83 9.87
CA VAL A 139 -2.24 -19.93 10.59
C VAL A 139 -1.10 -19.32 9.76
N ALA A 140 0.07 -19.14 10.38
CA ALA A 140 1.27 -18.63 9.73
C ALA A 140 1.62 -19.43 8.47
N LEU A 141 1.70 -18.72 7.34
CA LEU A 141 2.09 -19.28 6.04
C LEU A 141 3.61 -19.30 5.82
N TYR A 142 4.35 -18.53 6.60
CA TYR A 142 5.80 -18.37 6.47
C TYR A 142 6.53 -19.18 7.53
N GLY A 143 7.73 -19.67 7.19
CA GLY A 143 8.56 -20.45 8.11
C GLY A 143 9.05 -19.66 9.34
N PRO A 144 9.55 -20.34 10.38
CA PRO A 144 9.86 -19.72 11.67
C PRO A 144 10.85 -18.56 11.60
N VAL A 145 11.75 -18.57 10.62
CA VAL A 145 12.71 -17.47 10.38
C VAL A 145 11.99 -16.16 10.09
N TRP A 146 10.90 -16.18 9.32
CA TRP A 146 10.12 -14.97 9.03
C TRP A 146 9.48 -14.41 10.30
N ILE A 147 8.94 -15.28 11.15
CA ILE A 147 8.35 -14.87 12.44
C ILE A 147 9.44 -14.32 13.37
N ALA A 148 10.63 -14.90 13.37
CA ALA A 148 11.74 -14.36 14.16
C ALA A 148 12.15 -12.95 13.69
N LEU A 149 12.15 -12.69 12.38
CA LEU A 149 12.44 -11.35 11.83
C LEU A 149 11.40 -10.30 12.24
N THR A 150 10.15 -10.69 12.45
CA THR A 150 9.11 -9.77 12.92
C THR A 150 9.20 -9.47 14.42
N ALA A 151 10.18 -10.04 15.15
CA ALA A 151 10.42 -9.73 16.56
C ALA A 151 10.93 -8.31 16.81
N ILE A 152 11.56 -7.67 15.82
CA ILE A 152 12.28 -6.39 15.97
C ILE A 152 11.46 -5.28 16.66
N PRO A 153 10.15 -5.08 16.37
CA PRO A 153 9.34 -4.09 17.06
C PRO A 153 8.92 -4.46 18.49
N HIS A 154 9.23 -5.69 18.93
CA HIS A 154 8.78 -6.29 20.19
C HIS A 154 9.92 -6.58 21.19
N VAL A 155 11.17 -6.26 20.82
CA VAL A 155 12.36 -6.31 21.69
C VAL A 155 12.70 -4.94 22.28
#